data_AF-A0A8J5FDP4-F1
#
_entry.id   AF-A0A8J5FDP4-F1
#
_cell.length_a   1.000
_cell.length_b   1.000
_cell.length_c   1.000
_cell.angle_alpha   90.00
_cell.angle_beta   90.00
_cell.angle_gamma   90.00
#
_symmetry.space_group_name_H-M   'P 1'
#
loop_
_entity.id
_entity.type
_entity.pdbx_description
1 polymer ?
#
loop_
_entity_poly.entity_id
_entity_poly.type
_entity_poly.pdbx_seq_one_letter_code
_entity_poly.pdbx_strand_id
1 'polypeptide(L)'
;MPQGDYIELHRKRHGYRLDHFKRKRKKEARVVHERSAYAKKVLGIKGKMFAKKRYAEKALMKKTIAMHEESSSRRKVDDKVHDGALPAYLLDRDTTTTAKVLSNTIKQKRKEKAGKWDVPLPKVRPVAEVEMFRVILSGKRKIEIPLGKVEAEDGSQRRRSKRRWEAEELGKEVGVESLK
;
A
#
# COMPACT_ATOMS: atom_id res chain seq x y z
N MET A 1 -6.97 -31.66 27.62
CA MET A 1 -6.20 -30.39 27.64
C MET A 1 -5.70 -30.16 29.06
N PRO A 2 -4.44 -29.76 29.28
CA PRO A 2 -4.01 -29.35 30.61
C PRO A 2 -4.78 -28.09 31.02
N GLN A 3 -5.29 -28.08 32.26
CA GLN A 3 -6.26 -27.10 32.75
C GLN A 3 -5.55 -26.04 33.61
N GLY A 4 -5.79 -24.75 33.33
CA GLY A 4 -5.25 -23.61 34.10
C GLY A 4 -3.73 -23.35 33.94
N ASP A 5 -3.17 -22.55 34.85
CA ASP A 5 -1.74 -22.11 34.84
C ASP A 5 -0.80 -23.08 35.59
N TYR A 6 -0.86 -24.36 35.24
CA TYR A 6 -0.12 -25.43 35.90
C TYR A 6 1.41 -25.22 35.92
N ILE A 7 1.98 -24.55 34.91
CA ILE A 7 3.42 -24.24 34.82
C ILE A 7 3.83 -23.20 35.89
N GLU A 8 2.99 -22.19 36.11
CA GLU A 8 3.25 -21.18 37.13
C GLU A 8 3.05 -21.75 38.53
N LEU A 9 2.01 -22.56 38.71
CA LEU A 9 1.77 -23.30 39.95
C LEU A 9 2.95 -24.22 40.30
N HIS A 10 3.48 -24.94 39.33
CA HIS A 10 4.68 -25.77 39.51
C HIS A 10 5.90 -24.92 39.89
N ARG A 11 6.11 -23.76 39.25
CA ARG A 11 7.20 -22.83 39.60
C ARG A 11 7.04 -22.23 41.00
N LYS A 12 5.81 -21.98 41.46
CA LYS A 12 5.54 -21.49 42.82
C LYS A 12 5.77 -22.58 43.86
N ARG A 13 5.38 -23.83 43.58
CA ARG A 13 5.52 -24.98 44.50
C ARG A 13 6.94 -25.54 44.58
N HIS A 14 7.60 -25.70 43.43
CA HIS A 14 8.88 -26.40 43.32
C HIS A 14 10.03 -25.48 42.89
N GLY A 15 9.75 -24.19 42.67
CA GLY A 15 10.77 -23.22 42.25
C GLY A 15 11.23 -23.41 40.81
N TYR A 16 12.41 -22.86 40.52
CA TYR A 16 13.10 -23.08 39.26
C TYR A 16 14.19 -24.11 39.43
N ARG A 17 14.69 -24.64 38.31
CA ARG A 17 15.93 -25.40 38.29
C ARG A 17 17.07 -24.57 38.91
N LEU A 18 17.91 -25.21 39.72
CA LEU A 18 18.95 -24.56 40.53
C LEU A 18 19.91 -23.66 39.72
N ASP A 19 20.17 -23.99 38.46
CA ASP A 19 21.07 -23.24 37.58
C ASP A 19 20.36 -22.23 36.66
N HIS A 20 19.03 -22.08 36.77
CA HIS A 20 18.22 -21.28 35.86
C HIS A 20 18.69 -19.83 35.77
N PHE A 21 18.86 -19.16 36.92
CA PHE A 21 19.28 -17.77 36.97
C PHE A 21 20.73 -17.57 36.48
N LYS A 22 21.62 -18.51 36.80
CA LYS A 22 23.01 -18.50 36.30
C LYS A 22 23.04 -18.62 34.77
N ARG A 23 22.23 -19.52 34.21
CA ARG A 23 22.09 -19.70 32.75
C ARG A 23 21.48 -18.48 32.08
N LYS A 24 20.41 -17.91 32.65
CA LYS A 24 19.73 -16.72 32.12
C LYS A 24 20.69 -15.54 32.04
N ARG A 25 21.39 -15.24 33.15
CA ARG A 25 22.41 -14.18 33.20
C ARG A 25 23.52 -14.38 32.17
N LYS A 26 24.09 -15.59 32.09
CA LYS A 26 25.14 -15.90 31.10
C LYS A 26 24.63 -15.85 29.65
N LYS A 27 23.35 -16.12 29.41
CA LYS A 27 22.74 -15.98 28.09
C LYS A 27 22.62 -14.51 27.72
N GLU A 28 22.02 -13.69 28.60
CA GLU A 28 21.87 -12.24 28.38
C GLU A 28 23.20 -11.53 28.13
N ALA A 29 24.25 -11.89 28.88
CA ALA A 29 25.60 -11.35 28.65
C ALA A 29 26.17 -11.74 27.26
N ARG A 30 25.96 -12.99 26.82
CA ARG A 30 26.47 -13.48 25.52
C ARG A 30 25.71 -12.93 24.31
N VAL A 31 24.45 -12.54 24.49
CA VAL A 31 23.59 -12.05 23.40
C VAL A 31 24.22 -10.87 22.65
N VAL A 32 25.00 -10.02 23.30
CA VAL A 32 25.70 -8.89 22.64
C VAL A 32 26.72 -9.40 21.61
N HIS A 33 27.56 -10.36 21.99
CA HIS A 33 28.57 -10.96 21.10
C HIS A 33 27.92 -11.86 20.03
N GLU A 34 26.91 -12.65 20.41
CA GLU A 34 26.19 -13.51 19.46
C GLU A 34 25.49 -12.68 18.38
N ARG A 35 24.87 -11.55 18.76
CA ARG A 35 24.21 -10.64 17.80
C ARG A 35 25.19 -10.03 16.81
N SER A 36 26.36 -9.59 17.27
CA SER A 36 27.38 -8.99 16.39
C SER A 36 28.02 -10.04 15.48
N ALA A 37 28.28 -11.24 15.99
CA ALA A 37 28.77 -12.36 15.20
C ALA A 37 27.74 -12.80 14.15
N TYR A 38 26.46 -12.90 14.54
CA TYR A 38 25.37 -13.26 13.63
C TYR A 38 25.23 -12.23 12.50
N ALA A 39 25.32 -10.93 12.82
CA ALA A 39 25.28 -9.85 11.83
C ALA A 39 26.36 -9.97 10.74
N LYS A 40 27.58 -10.38 11.14
CA LYS A 40 28.71 -10.55 10.22
C LYS A 40 28.63 -11.84 9.40
N LYS A 41 28.06 -12.91 9.98
CA LYS A 41 28.04 -14.25 9.38
C LYS A 41 26.84 -14.49 8.47
N VAL A 42 25.71 -13.84 8.73
CA VAL A 42 24.46 -14.12 8.01
C VAL A 42 24.50 -13.58 6.57
N LEU A 43 24.16 -14.42 5.59
CA LEU A 43 24.18 -14.09 4.17
C LEU A 43 22.76 -14.07 3.56
N GLY A 44 22.63 -13.38 2.42
CA GLY A 44 21.41 -13.36 1.62
C GLY A 44 20.19 -12.74 2.31
N ILE A 45 19.02 -13.34 2.09
CA ILE A 45 17.72 -12.83 2.59
C ILE A 45 17.69 -12.77 4.12
N LYS A 46 18.30 -13.74 4.80
CA LYS A 46 18.37 -13.77 6.26
C LYS A 46 19.11 -12.55 6.83
N GLY A 47 20.16 -12.07 6.14
CA GLY A 47 20.87 -10.86 6.53
C GLY A 47 20.04 -9.60 6.33
N LYS A 48 19.33 -9.49 5.19
CA LYS A 48 18.40 -8.38 4.94
C LYS A 48 17.29 -8.31 5.98
N MET A 49 16.67 -9.45 6.33
CA MET A 49 15.66 -9.52 7.39
C MET A 49 16.21 -9.13 8.76
N PHE A 50 17.43 -9.58 9.09
CA PHE A 50 18.09 -9.22 10.34
C PHE A 50 18.36 -7.72 10.42
N ALA A 51 18.90 -7.11 9.37
CA ALA A 51 19.15 -5.66 9.32
C ALA A 51 17.85 -4.84 9.45
N LYS A 52 16.78 -5.24 8.75
CA LYS A 52 15.46 -4.60 8.84
C LYS A 52 14.91 -4.66 10.26
N LYS A 53 14.98 -5.83 10.90
CA LYS A 53 14.55 -6.00 12.31
C LYS A 53 15.36 -5.10 13.25
N ARG A 54 16.68 -5.03 13.08
CA ARG A 54 17.56 -4.18 13.91
C ARG A 54 17.31 -2.69 13.72
N TYR A 55 16.99 -2.25 12.50
CA TYR A 55 16.61 -0.86 12.25
C TYR A 55 15.30 -0.50 12.98
N ALA A 56 14.28 -1.36 12.88
CA ALA A 56 13.01 -1.14 13.56
C ALA A 56 13.17 -1.09 15.09
N GLU A 57 13.95 -2.01 15.68
CA GLU A 57 14.25 -2.02 17.11
C GLU A 57 14.97 -0.73 17.55
N LYS A 58 15.97 -0.26 16.78
CA LYS A 58 16.67 1.01 17.09
C LYS A 58 15.75 2.22 16.98
N ALA A 59 14.91 2.27 15.95
CA ALA A 59 13.97 3.37 15.74
C ALA A 59 12.93 3.42 16.87
N LEU A 60 12.40 2.27 17.28
CA LEU A 60 11.49 2.18 18.42
C LEU A 60 12.17 2.70 19.69
N MET A 61 13.38 2.20 20.01
CA MET A 61 14.10 2.62 21.20
C MET A 61 14.42 4.11 21.20
N LYS A 62 14.81 4.67 20.04
CA LYS A 62 15.07 6.11 19.90
C LYS A 62 13.81 6.93 20.19
N LYS A 63 12.65 6.49 19.68
CA LYS A 63 11.36 7.14 19.95
C LYS A 63 10.99 7.05 21.42
N THR A 64 11.16 5.89 22.06
CA THR A 64 10.82 5.72 23.49
C THR A 64 11.71 6.56 24.39
N ILE A 65 13.00 6.71 24.04
CA ILE A 65 13.92 7.59 24.77
C ILE A 65 13.50 9.04 24.59
N ALA A 66 13.25 9.49 23.35
CA ALA A 66 12.80 10.85 23.07
C ALA A 66 11.50 11.20 23.81
N MET A 67 10.50 10.31 23.78
CA MET A 67 9.25 10.48 24.53
C MET A 67 9.49 10.58 26.05
N HIS A 68 10.39 9.77 26.60
CA HIS A 68 10.73 9.82 28.02
C HIS A 68 11.44 11.14 28.38
N GLU A 69 12.41 11.56 27.57
CA GLU A 69 13.12 12.84 27.71
C GLU A 69 12.15 14.03 27.66
N GLU A 70 11.29 14.10 26.65
CA GLU A 70 10.26 15.14 26.50
C GLU A 70 9.28 15.16 27.69
N SER A 71 8.84 13.98 28.15
CA SER A 71 7.93 13.87 29.30
C SER A 71 8.58 14.32 30.61
N SER A 72 9.89 14.06 30.78
CA SER A 72 10.66 14.48 31.96
C SER A 72 10.88 15.99 31.99
N SER A 73 10.99 16.62 30.83
CA SER A 73 11.12 18.07 30.67
C SER A 73 9.75 18.77 30.56
N ARG A 74 8.83 18.54 31.50
CA ARG A 74 7.61 19.37 31.61
C ARG A 74 7.98 20.82 31.90
N ARG A 75 8.29 21.58 30.85
CA ARG A 75 8.27 23.04 30.89
C ARG A 75 6.81 23.46 30.84
N LYS A 76 6.42 24.40 31.69
CA LYS A 76 5.18 25.15 31.46
C LYS A 76 5.34 25.80 30.09
N VAL A 77 4.46 25.47 29.16
CA VAL A 77 4.35 26.21 27.91
C VAL A 77 3.96 27.63 28.32
N ASP A 78 4.75 28.63 27.94
CA ASP A 78 4.36 30.03 28.15
C ASP A 78 3.14 30.28 27.26
N ASP A 79 2.02 30.68 27.86
CA ASP A 79 0.71 30.87 27.23
C ASP A 79 0.68 32.08 26.27
N LYS A 80 1.79 32.39 25.61
CA LYS A 80 1.81 33.35 24.51
C LYS A 80 1.20 32.67 23.30
N VAL A 81 -0.12 32.88 23.18
CA VAL A 81 -0.95 32.54 22.02
C VAL A 81 -0.19 32.95 20.75
N HIS A 82 0.30 31.97 19.99
CA HIS A 82 0.93 32.23 18.71
C HIS A 82 -0.11 32.82 17.75
N ASP A 83 0.28 33.84 16.99
CA ASP A 83 -0.56 34.55 16.02
C ASP A 83 -0.96 33.58 14.89
N GLY A 84 -2.11 32.91 15.07
CA GLY A 84 -2.50 31.71 14.33
C GLY A 84 -3.32 30.68 15.13
N ALA A 85 -3.56 30.93 16.42
CA ALA A 85 -4.46 30.09 17.22
C ALA A 85 -5.91 30.17 16.71
N LEU A 86 -6.39 29.06 16.15
CA LEU A 86 -7.78 28.91 15.78
C LEU A 86 -8.62 28.51 17.00
N PRO A 87 -9.90 28.92 17.07
CA PRO A 87 -10.81 28.43 18.10
C PRO A 87 -10.87 26.90 18.11
N ALA A 88 -11.07 26.27 19.27
CA ALA A 88 -11.03 24.80 19.43
C ALA A 88 -11.91 24.02 18.43
N TYR A 89 -13.03 24.61 18.00
CA TYR A 89 -13.97 24.05 17.01
C TYR A 89 -13.48 24.14 15.54
N LEU A 90 -12.31 24.72 15.31
CA LEU A 90 -11.72 24.99 14.01
C LEU A 90 -10.28 24.44 13.89
N LEU A 91 -9.76 23.74 14.91
CA LEU A 91 -8.39 23.18 14.94
C LEU A 91 -8.19 22.01 13.96
N ASP A 92 -9.18 21.13 13.83
CA ASP A 92 -9.14 19.95 12.95
C ASP A 92 -9.71 20.23 11.55
N ARG A 93 -10.16 21.46 11.32
CA ARG A 93 -10.61 21.91 10.00
C ARG A 93 -9.43 22.61 9.37
N ASP A 94 -8.74 21.93 8.46
CA ASP A 94 -7.80 22.57 7.55
C ASP A 94 -8.46 23.86 7.06
N THR A 95 -7.85 25.02 7.34
CA THR A 95 -8.34 26.29 6.83
C THR A 95 -8.06 26.34 5.34
N THR A 96 -8.77 25.52 4.56
CA THR A 96 -9.11 25.88 3.20
C THR A 96 -9.92 27.16 3.36
N THR A 97 -9.23 28.29 3.26
CA THR A 97 -9.82 29.63 3.21
C THR A 97 -10.89 29.60 2.13
N THR A 98 -12.13 29.27 2.50
CA THR A 98 -13.23 29.04 1.57
C THR A 98 -13.44 30.27 0.72
N ALA A 99 -13.18 31.48 1.23
CA ALA A 99 -13.19 32.71 0.45
C ALA A 99 -12.11 32.79 -0.66
N LYS A 100 -10.86 32.36 -0.38
CA LYS A 100 -9.79 32.27 -1.41
C LYS A 100 -10.02 31.10 -2.36
N VAL A 101 -10.54 29.97 -1.88
CA VAL A 101 -10.92 28.83 -2.71
C VAL A 101 -12.12 29.18 -3.58
N LEU A 102 -13.12 29.93 -3.10
CA LEU A 102 -14.28 30.39 -3.87
C LEU A 102 -13.89 31.44 -4.91
N SER A 103 -13.05 32.41 -4.55
CA SER A 103 -12.54 33.37 -5.53
C SER A 103 -11.60 32.72 -6.56
N ASN A 104 -10.79 31.74 -6.16
CA ASN A 104 -9.95 30.97 -7.08
C ASN A 104 -10.77 29.98 -7.92
N THR A 105 -11.85 29.39 -7.40
CA THR A 105 -12.78 28.52 -8.15
C THR A 105 -13.66 29.31 -9.09
N ILE A 106 -14.04 30.55 -8.77
CA ILE A 106 -14.69 31.46 -9.74
C ILE A 106 -13.69 31.86 -10.83
N LYS A 107 -12.43 32.14 -10.47
CA LYS A 107 -11.36 32.39 -11.44
C LYS A 107 -11.03 31.15 -12.27
N GLN A 108 -11.04 29.96 -11.68
CA GLN A 108 -10.91 28.67 -12.37
C GLN A 108 -12.12 28.45 -13.28
N LYS A 109 -13.37 28.60 -12.83
CA LYS A 109 -14.58 28.54 -13.68
C LYS A 109 -14.58 29.53 -14.84
N ARG A 110 -14.04 30.75 -14.64
CA ARG A 110 -13.85 31.73 -15.73
C ARG A 110 -12.71 31.33 -16.67
N LYS A 111 -11.65 30.70 -16.16
CA LYS A 111 -10.56 30.11 -16.97
C LYS A 111 -10.98 28.80 -17.65
N GLU A 112 -11.87 28.00 -17.07
CA GLU A 112 -12.45 26.75 -17.55
C GLU A 112 -13.57 26.98 -18.56
N LYS A 113 -14.00 28.23 -18.76
CA LYS A 113 -14.65 28.60 -20.02
C LYS A 113 -13.71 28.36 -21.22
N ALA A 114 -12.39 28.28 -20.97
CA ALA A 114 -11.41 27.53 -21.76
C ALA A 114 -11.05 26.22 -21.01
N GLY A 115 -11.97 25.25 -21.06
CA GLY A 115 -12.05 24.07 -20.20
C GLY A 115 -10.81 23.18 -20.20
N LYS A 116 -10.01 23.27 -19.14
CA LYS A 116 -9.03 22.25 -18.75
C LYS A 116 -9.17 21.99 -17.26
N TRP A 117 -10.09 21.10 -16.91
CA TRP A 117 -10.13 20.50 -15.58
C TRP A 117 -9.03 19.43 -15.53
N ASP A 118 -8.00 19.68 -14.72
CA ASP A 118 -6.85 18.77 -14.65
C ASP A 118 -7.18 17.58 -13.74
N VAL A 119 -7.07 16.39 -14.31
CA VAL A 119 -7.29 15.11 -13.60
C VAL A 119 -5.97 14.77 -12.87
N PRO A 120 -5.98 14.22 -11.63
CA PRO A 120 -4.76 13.92 -10.87
C PRO A 120 -3.72 13.06 -11.62
N LEU A 121 -4.15 12.33 -12.65
CA LEU A 121 -3.30 11.65 -13.62
C LEU A 121 -3.71 12.10 -15.04
N PRO A 122 -3.07 13.14 -15.60
CA PRO A 122 -3.49 13.71 -16.88
C PRO A 122 -3.03 12.87 -18.09
N LYS A 123 -1.95 12.09 -17.94
CA LYS A 123 -1.41 11.24 -19.01
C LYS A 123 -0.98 9.89 -18.45
N VAL A 124 -1.76 8.87 -18.77
CA VAL A 124 -1.42 7.47 -18.48
C VAL A 124 -0.56 6.91 -19.62
N ARG A 125 0.34 5.97 -19.31
CA ARG A 125 1.13 5.27 -20.32
C ARG A 125 0.18 4.48 -21.23
N PRO A 126 0.28 4.59 -22.58
CA PRO A 126 -0.52 3.77 -23.47
C PRO A 126 -0.11 2.30 -23.30
N VAL A 127 -1.10 1.42 -23.17
CA VAL A 127 -0.91 -0.03 -23.12
C VAL A 127 -1.06 -0.56 -24.54
N ALA A 128 -0.14 -1.42 -24.99
CA ALA A 128 -0.22 -2.03 -26.31
C ALA A 128 -1.29 -3.13 -26.34
N GLU A 129 -1.95 -3.34 -27.49
CA GLU A 129 -3.03 -4.32 -27.63
C GLU A 129 -2.60 -5.76 -27.30
N VAL A 130 -1.32 -6.11 -27.51
CA VAL A 130 -0.72 -7.40 -27.16
C VAL A 130 -0.71 -7.64 -25.63
N GLU A 131 -0.59 -6.58 -24.83
CA GLU A 131 -0.67 -6.66 -23.37
C GLU A 131 -2.12 -6.68 -22.89
N MET A 132 -3.04 -6.05 -23.64
CA MET A 132 -4.48 -6.03 -23.33
C MET A 132 -5.17 -7.38 -23.59
N PHE A 133 -4.76 -8.10 -24.63
CA PHE A 133 -5.39 -9.35 -25.05
C PHE A 133 -4.44 -10.53 -24.91
N ARG A 134 -4.84 -11.53 -24.11
CA ARG A 134 -4.17 -12.83 -24.09
C ARG A 134 -4.80 -13.71 -25.16
N VAL A 135 -4.02 -14.15 -26.15
CA VAL A 135 -4.48 -15.11 -27.16
C VAL A 135 -4.66 -16.49 -26.52
N ILE A 136 -5.84 -17.08 -26.69
CA ILE A 136 -6.16 -18.44 -26.26
C ILE A 136 -6.42 -19.29 -27.50
N LEU A 137 -5.85 -20.49 -27.54
CA LEU A 137 -6.05 -21.45 -28.62
C LEU A 137 -7.25 -22.34 -28.31
N SER A 138 -8.13 -22.54 -29.29
CA SER A 138 -9.33 -23.38 -29.17
C SER A 138 -9.36 -24.53 -30.20
N GLY A 139 -9.92 -25.68 -29.79
CA GLY A 139 -10.15 -26.85 -30.64
C GLY A 139 -8.89 -27.64 -31.04
N LYS A 140 -9.07 -28.71 -31.84
CA LYS A 140 -7.98 -29.61 -32.28
C LYS A 140 -7.04 -28.95 -33.31
N ARG A 141 -7.55 -28.04 -34.14
CA ARG A 141 -6.80 -27.33 -35.18
C ARG A 141 -6.20 -25.99 -34.70
N LYS A 142 -6.22 -25.72 -33.38
CA LYS A 142 -5.64 -24.52 -32.72
C LYS A 142 -6.02 -23.19 -33.38
N ILE A 143 -7.31 -22.83 -33.28
CA ILE A 143 -7.78 -21.52 -33.74
C ILE A 143 -7.56 -20.49 -32.64
N GLU A 144 -6.93 -19.37 -32.97
CA GLU A 144 -6.62 -18.27 -32.06
C GLU A 144 -7.85 -17.41 -31.74
N ILE A 145 -8.06 -17.13 -30.44
CA ILE A 145 -9.14 -16.27 -29.94
C ILE A 145 -8.53 -15.25 -28.96
N PRO A 146 -8.66 -13.94 -29.19
CA PRO A 146 -8.20 -12.93 -28.24
C PRO A 146 -9.14 -12.87 -27.03
N LEU A 147 -8.58 -12.92 -25.82
CA LEU A 147 -9.33 -12.75 -24.57
C LEU A 147 -8.79 -11.52 -23.80
N GLY A 148 -9.67 -10.55 -23.56
CA GLY A 148 -9.38 -9.38 -22.71
C GLY A 148 -10.01 -9.51 -21.32
N LYS A 149 -9.47 -8.78 -20.34
CA LYS A 149 -10.12 -8.58 -19.04
C LYS A 149 -10.92 -7.27 -19.10
N VAL A 150 -12.22 -7.36 -18.82
CA VAL A 150 -13.14 -6.22 -18.78
C VAL A 150 -13.95 -6.33 -17.49
N GLU A 151 -14.18 -5.20 -16.81
CA GLU A 151 -15.12 -5.14 -15.69
C GLU A 151 -16.54 -5.32 -16.24
N ALA A 152 -17.27 -6.31 -15.72
CA ALA A 152 -18.62 -6.58 -16.15
C ALA A 152 -19.60 -5.70 -15.38
N GLU A 153 -20.54 -5.09 -16.08
CA GLU A 153 -21.65 -4.36 -15.47
C GLU A 153 -22.60 -5.32 -14.73
N ASP A 154 -23.22 -4.83 -13.66
CA ASP A 154 -24.17 -5.61 -12.85
C ASP A 154 -25.34 -6.10 -13.71
N GLY A 155 -25.53 -7.43 -13.77
CA GLY A 155 -26.52 -8.09 -14.63
C GLY A 155 -25.98 -8.64 -15.95
N SER A 156 -24.68 -8.49 -16.23
CA SER A 156 -24.05 -9.06 -17.43
C SER A 156 -24.06 -10.59 -17.44
N GLN A 157 -24.79 -11.19 -18.39
CA GLN A 157 -24.76 -12.64 -18.61
C GLN A 157 -23.70 -13.05 -19.64
N ARG A 158 -22.95 -14.11 -19.30
CA ARG A 158 -21.90 -14.66 -20.17
C ARG A 158 -22.52 -15.24 -21.45
N ARG A 159 -22.24 -14.62 -22.59
CA ARG A 159 -22.68 -15.13 -23.91
C ARG A 159 -22.11 -16.53 -24.15
N ARG A 160 -22.95 -17.48 -24.60
CA ARG A 160 -22.52 -18.84 -24.99
C ARG A 160 -21.46 -18.77 -26.09
N SER A 161 -20.44 -19.61 -25.97
CA SER A 161 -19.19 -19.64 -26.77
C SER A 161 -19.34 -19.94 -28.27
N LYS A 162 -20.56 -20.04 -28.81
CA LYS A 162 -20.84 -20.59 -30.14
C LYS A 162 -21.65 -19.62 -31.02
N ARG A 163 -21.25 -18.35 -31.09
CA ARG A 163 -21.72 -17.46 -32.17
C ARG A 163 -20.72 -17.55 -33.32
N ARG A 164 -21.15 -18.19 -34.41
CA ARG A 164 -20.48 -18.18 -35.71
C ARG A 164 -20.35 -16.73 -36.13
N TRP A 165 -19.13 -16.27 -36.42
CA TRP A 165 -18.91 -14.98 -37.06
C TRP A 165 -19.46 -15.09 -38.49
N GLU A 166 -20.68 -14.63 -38.71
CA GLU A 166 -21.19 -14.30 -40.03
C GLU A 166 -20.72 -12.88 -40.34
N ALA A 167 -19.63 -12.78 -41.10
CA ALA A 167 -19.31 -11.58 -41.84
C ALA A 167 -20.25 -11.57 -43.06
N GLU A 168 -21.36 -10.86 -42.94
CA GLU A 168 -22.26 -10.60 -44.07
C GLU A 168 -21.69 -9.43 -44.86
N GLU A 169 -21.37 -9.73 -46.12
CA GLU A 169 -20.96 -8.80 -47.17
C GLU A 169 -22.03 -7.73 -47.41
N LEU A 170 -21.77 -6.48 -47.03
CA LEU A 170 -22.47 -5.33 -47.60
C LEU A 170 -21.51 -4.14 -47.71
N GLY A 171 -21.15 -3.81 -48.96
CA GLY A 171 -20.52 -2.52 -49.27
C GLY A 171 -19.22 -2.56 -50.10
N LYS A 172 -19.13 -3.40 -51.14
CA LYS A 172 -18.16 -3.21 -52.24
C LYS A 172 -18.80 -3.52 -53.60
N GLU A 173 -19.79 -2.72 -53.98
CA GLU A 173 -20.12 -2.50 -55.39
C GLU A 173 -20.32 -1.00 -55.59
N VAL A 174 -19.26 -0.32 -56.02
CA VAL A 174 -19.38 0.80 -56.95
C VAL A 174 -18.36 0.54 -58.04
N GLY A 175 -18.89 0.09 -59.18
CA GLY A 175 -18.13 -0.25 -60.37
C GLY A 175 -17.36 0.94 -60.91
N VAL A 176 -16.15 0.63 -61.35
CA VAL A 176 -15.39 1.42 -62.31
C VAL A 176 -16.00 1.12 -63.68
N GLU A 177 -16.81 2.04 -64.21
CA GLU A 177 -17.11 2.10 -65.64
C GLU A 177 -16.21 3.15 -66.29
N SER A 178 -15.36 2.66 -67.19
CA SER A 178 -14.62 3.46 -68.16
C SER A 178 -15.45 3.54 -69.45
N LEU A 179 -15.69 4.74 -69.99
CA LEU A 179 -15.55 5.09 -71.42
C LEU A 179 -16.20 6.45 -71.77
N LYS A 180 -15.37 7.31 -72.40
CA LYS A 180 -15.63 8.58 -73.13
C LYS A 180 -15.95 9.84 -72.33
#